data_AF-A0A2E2D898-F1
#
_entry.id   AF-A0A2E2D898-F1
#
_cell.length_a   1.000
_cell.length_b   1.000
_cell.length_c   1.000
_cell.angle_alpha   90.00
_cell.angle_beta   90.00
_cell.angle_gamma   90.00
#
_symmetry.space_group_name_H-M   'P 1'
#
loop_
_entity.id
_entity.type
_entity.pdbx_description
1 polymer ?
#
loop_
_entity_poly.entity_id
_entity_poly.type
_entity_poly.pdbx_seq_one_letter_code
_entity_poly.pdbx_strand_id
1 'polypeptide(L)'
;MSDKDSEEMVVEFTPLEKIEELYNELLDWYGEADSKELRVAAKLLLVALEKFAIHGGNQWHDLVSEYIDILRKDPEKFQRIIESNRGELKEKTSTTRYH
;
A
#
# COMPACT_ATOMS: atom_id res chain seq x y z
N MET A 1 -16.10 -33.56 -23.64
CA MET A 1 -15.15 -32.45 -23.78
C MET A 1 -15.31 -31.64 -22.51
N SER A 2 -14.31 -31.67 -21.64
CA SER A 2 -14.37 -30.99 -20.35
C SER A 2 -13.98 -29.54 -20.58
N ASP A 3 -14.93 -28.65 -20.32
CA ASP A 3 -14.64 -27.24 -20.08
C ASP A 3 -13.75 -27.18 -18.83
N LYS A 4 -12.45 -27.04 -19.05
CA LYS A 4 -11.53 -26.61 -18.00
C LYS A 4 -11.82 -25.14 -17.79
N ASP A 5 -12.68 -24.86 -16.82
CA ASP A 5 -12.73 -23.56 -16.17
C ASP A 5 -11.29 -23.14 -15.88
N SER A 6 -10.87 -22.09 -16.56
CA SER A 6 -9.64 -21.40 -16.24
C SER A 6 -9.96 -20.71 -14.92
N GLU A 7 -9.62 -21.36 -13.79
CA GLU A 7 -9.61 -20.70 -12.50
C GLU A 7 -8.72 -19.46 -12.66
N GLU A 8 -9.33 -18.29 -12.81
CA GLU A 8 -8.65 -17.01 -12.65
C GLU A 8 -7.97 -17.09 -11.27
N MET A 9 -6.65 -17.23 -11.27
CA MET A 9 -5.87 -17.07 -10.05
C MET A 9 -6.12 -15.64 -9.57
N VAL A 10 -7.05 -15.46 -8.64
CA VAL A 10 -7.30 -14.18 -7.99
C VAL A 10 -6.08 -13.90 -7.11
N VAL A 11 -5.13 -13.14 -7.65
CA VAL A 11 -3.99 -12.62 -6.89
C VAL A 11 -4.56 -11.56 -5.93
N GLU A 12 -4.73 -11.92 -4.66
CA GLU A 12 -5.19 -10.96 -3.63
C GLU A 12 -4.00 -10.08 -3.20
N PHE A 13 -3.94 -8.85 -3.69
CA PHE A 13 -2.91 -7.90 -3.29
C PHE A 13 -2.94 -7.63 -1.78
N THR A 14 -1.75 -7.51 -1.18
CA THR A 14 -1.58 -6.95 0.16
C THR A 14 -2.10 -5.50 0.22
N PRO A 15 -2.43 -4.97 1.41
CA PRO A 15 -2.85 -3.58 1.54
C PRO A 15 -1.85 -2.57 0.97
N LEU A 16 -0.53 -2.83 1.10
CA LEU A 16 0.49 -1.95 0.52
C LEU A 16 0.48 -2.04 -1.01
N GLU A 17 0.42 -3.26 -1.57
CA GLU A 17 0.38 -3.44 -3.03
C GLU A 17 -0.86 -2.78 -3.65
N LYS A 18 -2.01 -2.76 -2.97
CA LYS A 18 -3.19 -2.00 -3.41
C LYS A 18 -2.95 -0.50 -3.48
N ILE A 19 -2.17 0.04 -2.54
CA ILE A 19 -1.80 1.46 -2.53
C ILE A 19 -0.79 1.74 -3.66
N GLU A 20 0.14 0.82 -3.92
CA GLU A 20 1.10 0.91 -5.03
C GLU A 20 0.40 0.83 -6.40
N GLU A 21 -0.61 -0.04 -6.54
CA GLU A 21 -1.48 -0.12 -7.72
C GLU A 21 -2.23 1.20 -7.95
N LEU A 22 -2.87 1.74 -6.90
CA LEU A 22 -3.54 3.05 -6.98
C LEU A 22 -2.55 4.18 -7.36
N TYR A 23 -1.32 4.14 -6.85
CA TYR A 23 -0.30 5.10 -7.24
C TYR A 23 -0.03 5.05 -8.75
N ASN A 24 0.11 3.84 -9.32
CA ASN A 24 0.32 3.66 -10.75
C ASN A 24 -0.88 4.11 -11.58
N GLU A 25 -2.11 3.78 -11.16
CA GLU A 25 -3.34 4.26 -11.82
C GLU A 25 -3.40 5.79 -11.86
N LEU A 26 -3.02 6.46 -10.76
CA LEU A 26 -2.98 7.91 -10.71
C LEU A 26 -1.88 8.48 -11.61
N LEU A 27 -0.72 7.82 -11.72
CA LEU A 27 0.33 8.26 -12.65
C LEU A 27 -0.14 8.21 -14.10
N ASP A 28 -0.84 7.14 -14.47
CA ASP A 28 -1.40 6.99 -15.82
C ASP A 28 -2.40 8.10 -16.13
N TRP A 29 -3.22 8.51 -15.15
CA TRP A 29 -4.14 9.63 -15.30
C TRP A 29 -3.44 10.98 -15.56
N TYR A 30 -2.24 11.19 -14.99
CA TYR A 30 -1.46 12.41 -15.23
C TYR A 30 -0.73 12.42 -16.59
N GLY A 31 -0.66 11.30 -17.32
CA GLY A 31 -0.04 11.22 -18.65
C GLY A 31 1.42 11.68 -18.64
N GLU A 32 1.76 12.66 -19.49
CA GLU A 32 3.11 13.23 -19.62
C GLU A 32 3.31 14.53 -18.82
N ALA A 33 2.52 14.75 -17.77
CA ALA A 33 2.66 15.96 -16.96
C ALA A 33 4.01 16.01 -16.23
N ASP A 34 4.62 17.20 -16.20
CA ASP A 34 5.87 17.42 -15.46
C ASP A 34 5.72 17.07 -13.96
N SER A 35 6.70 16.32 -13.45
CA SER A 35 6.77 15.90 -12.04
C SER A 35 5.54 15.11 -11.57
N LYS A 36 4.87 14.36 -12.46
CA LYS A 36 3.67 13.58 -12.13
C LYS A 36 3.86 12.67 -10.92
N GLU A 37 5.03 12.04 -10.79
CA GLU A 37 5.40 11.19 -9.66
C GLU A 37 5.28 11.94 -8.34
N LEU A 38 5.88 13.13 -8.28
CA LEU A 38 5.82 13.98 -7.09
C LEU A 38 4.40 14.47 -6.82
N ARG A 39 3.63 14.81 -7.86
CA ARG A 39 2.24 15.28 -7.71
C ARG A 39 1.32 14.17 -7.19
N VAL A 40 1.46 12.95 -7.68
CA VAL A 40 0.68 11.80 -7.22
C VAL A 40 1.08 11.45 -5.78
N ALA A 41 2.37 11.35 -5.48
CA ALA A 41 2.86 11.09 -4.13
C ALA A 41 2.35 12.15 -3.14
N ALA A 42 2.38 13.43 -3.52
CA ALA A 42 1.85 14.52 -2.70
C ALA A 42 0.34 14.37 -2.45
N LYS A 43 -0.45 13.95 -3.44
CA LYS A 43 -1.89 13.72 -3.27
C LYS A 43 -2.17 12.58 -2.31
N LEU A 44 -1.48 11.45 -2.45
CA LEU A 44 -1.61 10.33 -1.52
C LEU A 44 -1.20 10.74 -0.11
N LEU A 45 -0.13 11.53 0.04
CA LEU A 45 0.30 12.07 1.33
C LEU A 45 -0.77 12.98 1.94
N LEU A 46 -1.41 13.87 1.18
CA LEU A 46 -2.48 14.74 1.70
C LEU A 46 -3.65 13.92 2.26
N VAL A 47 -4.08 12.87 1.55
CA VAL A 47 -5.14 11.97 2.02
C VAL A 47 -4.68 11.23 3.28
N ALA A 48 -3.45 10.72 3.32
CA ALA A 48 -2.92 10.04 4.49
C ALA A 48 -2.85 10.96 5.72
N LEU A 49 -2.36 12.20 5.55
CA LEU A 49 -2.30 13.20 6.62
C LEU A 49 -3.68 13.57 7.15
N GLU A 50 -4.69 13.70 6.28
CA GLU A 50 -6.08 13.88 6.72
C GLU A 50 -6.52 12.71 7.61
N LYS A 51 -6.23 11.46 7.23
CA LYS A 51 -6.59 10.29 8.04
C LYS A 51 -5.84 10.23 9.36
N PHE A 52 -4.54 10.55 9.37
CA PHE A 52 -3.79 10.69 10.62
C PHE A 52 -4.40 11.76 11.52
N ALA A 53 -4.74 12.93 11.00
CA ALA A 53 -5.35 14.00 11.78
C ALA A 53 -6.72 13.61 12.37
N ILE A 54 -7.54 12.87 11.62
CA ILE A 54 -8.86 12.40 12.07
C ILE A 54 -8.74 11.29 13.13
N HIS A 55 -7.83 10.33 12.92
CA HIS A 55 -7.79 9.10 13.73
C HIS A 55 -6.70 9.08 14.80
N GLY A 56 -5.65 9.89 14.68
CA GLY A 56 -4.47 9.90 15.57
C GLY A 56 -4.59 10.82 16.80
N GLY A 57 -5.67 11.59 16.92
CA GLY A 57 -5.86 12.51 18.04
C GLY A 57 -4.75 13.56 18.15
N ASN A 58 -4.42 13.98 19.38
CA ASN A 58 -3.44 15.07 19.60
C ASN A 58 -2.00 14.73 19.19
N GLN A 59 -1.68 13.45 19.00
CA GLN A 59 -0.34 12.95 18.71
C GLN A 59 -0.20 12.38 17.30
N TRP A 60 -1.12 12.73 16.38
CA TRP A 60 -1.14 12.22 15.01
C TRP A 60 0.20 12.38 14.27
N HIS A 61 0.97 13.42 14.61
CA HIS A 61 2.23 13.78 13.95
C HIS A 61 3.43 12.95 14.42
N ASP A 62 3.34 12.27 15.56
CA ASP A 62 4.46 11.51 16.14
C ASP A 62 4.85 10.36 15.20
N LEU A 63 3.88 9.58 14.73
CA LEU A 63 4.10 8.46 13.82
C LEU A 63 4.59 8.91 12.43
N VAL A 64 4.07 10.02 11.92
CA VAL A 64 4.55 10.61 10.64
C VAL A 64 6.02 11.02 10.79
N SER A 65 6.35 11.69 11.89
CA SER A 65 7.71 12.13 12.19
C SER A 65 8.66 10.95 12.35
N GLU A 66 8.21 9.85 12.96
CA GLU A 66 8.99 8.63 13.10
C GLU A 66 9.39 8.05 11.74
N TYR A 67 8.46 7.92 10.79
CA TYR A 67 8.78 7.40 9.46
C TYR A 67 9.74 8.32 8.69
N ILE A 68 9.58 9.64 8.80
CA ILE A 68 10.52 10.62 8.21
C ILE A 68 11.91 10.45 8.84
N ASP A 69 11.98 10.27 10.15
CA ASP A 69 13.23 10.08 10.87
C ASP A 69 13.93 8.79 10.48
N ILE A 70 13.18 7.69 10.31
CA ILE A 70 13.71 6.42 9.81
C ILE A 70 14.28 6.63 8.40
N LEU A 71 13.51 7.21 7.48
CA LEU A 71 13.97 7.44 6.11
C LEU A 71 15.25 8.30 6.06
N ARG A 72 15.37 9.31 6.93
CA ARG A 72 16.53 10.20 7.00
C ARG A 72 17.76 9.55 7.63
N LYS A 73 17.57 8.72 8.67
CA LYS A 73 18.67 8.17 9.49
C LYS A 73 19.10 6.78 9.03
N ASP A 74 18.18 5.97 8.53
CA ASP A 74 18.38 4.58 8.14
C ASP A 74 17.46 4.20 6.96
N PRO A 75 17.83 4.58 5.72
CA PRO A 75 17.06 4.27 4.52
C PRO A 75 16.90 2.77 4.27
N GLU A 76 17.87 1.95 4.68
CA GLU A 76 17.78 0.49 4.54
C GLU A 76 16.68 -0.09 5.43
N LYS A 77 16.58 0.37 6.68
CA LYS A 77 15.46 0.00 7.55
C LYS A 77 14.12 0.42 6.96
N PHE A 78 14.04 1.61 6.35
CA PHE A 78 12.83 2.03 5.67
C PHE A 78 12.44 1.05 4.54
N GLN A 79 13.40 0.63 3.72
CA GLN A 79 13.14 -0.36 2.67
C GLN A 79 12.69 -1.71 3.24
N ARG A 80 13.31 -2.19 4.32
CA ARG A 80 12.87 -3.43 4.98
C ARG A 80 11.43 -3.32 5.50
N ILE A 81 11.01 -2.16 6.00
CA ILE A 81 9.62 -1.92 6.41
C ILE A 81 8.69 -2.05 5.20
N ILE A 82 9.00 -1.41 4.08
CA ILE A 82 8.20 -1.51 2.84
C ILE A 82 8.14 -2.96 2.36
N GLU A 83 9.28 -3.65 2.26
CA GLU A 83 9.36 -5.05 1.83
C GLU A 83 8.56 -5.97 2.75
N SER A 84 8.58 -5.76 4.07
CA SER A 84 7.79 -6.57 5.00
C SER A 84 6.28 -6.41 4.87
N ASN A 85 5.83 -5.36 4.17
CA ASN A 85 4.43 -5.10 3.86
C ASN A 85 4.04 -5.54 2.44
N ARG A 86 4.99 -6.04 1.62
CA ARG A 86 4.75 -6.67 0.31
C ARG A 86 4.79 -8.20 0.46
N GLY A 87 3.77 -8.92 -0.01
CA GLY A 87 3.56 -10.35 0.31
C GLY A 87 3.53 -10.67 1.82
N GLU A 88 3.33 -11.88 2.35
CA GLU A 88 2.58 -13.06 1.87
C GLU A 88 1.08 -12.87 2.21
N LEU A 89 0.20 -13.26 1.28
CA LEU A 89 -1.13 -13.71 1.69
C LEU A 89 -0.94 -14.88 2.65
N LYS A 90 -1.39 -14.72 3.90
CA LYS A 90 -1.85 -15.90 4.66
C LYS A 90 -2.83 -16.59 3.74
N GLU A 91 -2.49 -17.79 3.26
CA GLU A 91 -3.50 -18.73 2.79
C GLU A 91 -4.61 -18.65 3.85
N LYS A 92 -5.79 -18.15 3.49
CA LYS A 92 -6.96 -18.37 4.31
C LYS A 92 -7.12 -19.89 4.27
N THR A 93 -6.51 -20.60 5.23
CA THR A 93 -6.82 -22.00 5.46
C THR A 93 -8.28 -21.99 5.84
N SER A 94 -9.13 -22.23 4.85
CA SER A 94 -10.54 -22.52 4.98
C SER A 94 -10.61 -23.70 5.94
N THR A 95 -10.70 -23.43 7.24
CA THR A 95 -11.13 -24.43 8.20
C THR A 95 -12.63 -24.55 8.01
N THR A 96 -13.03 -25.17 6.90
CA THR A 96 -14.34 -25.76 6.75
C THR A 96 -14.38 -26.91 7.75
N ARG A 97 -14.78 -26.61 8.99
CA ARG A 97 -15.31 -27.62 9.90
C ARG A 97 -16.59 -28.12 9.26
N TYR A 98 -16.51 -29.27 8.61
CA TYR A 98 -17.69 -30.11 8.41
C TYR A 98 -18.15 -30.56 9.81
N HIS A 99 -19.34 -30.11 10.19
CA HIS A 99 -20.16 -30.74 11.23
C HIS A 99 -21.25 -31.55 10.54
#